data_AF-A0A673JDF3-F1
#
_entry.id   AF-A0A673JDF3-F1
#
_cell.length_a   1.000
_cell.length_b   1.000
_cell.length_c   1.000
_cell.angle_alpha   90.00
_cell.angle_beta   90.00
_cell.angle_gamma   90.00
#
_symmetry.space_group_name_H-M   'P 1'
#
loop_
_entity.id
_entity.type
_entity.pdbx_description
1 polymer ?
#
loop_
_entity_poly.entity_id
_entity_poly.type
_entity_poly.pdbx_seq_one_letter_code
_entity_poly.pdbx_strand_id
1 'polypeptide(L)'
;MARFRVLSLSLSLLFVVQSVVSISFYLPVRSRKCLREEIHKDVLVTGEYEIIEQPNTKTNLKITDSSGHILYVKEDATKGKFAFTTEDYDMFEVCFESKSPMGTGRVPDQQINLDMKHGVEAKNYEEVCLH
;
A
#
# COMPACT_ATOMS: atom_id res chain seq x y z
N MET A 1 -30.98 -26.86 -23.47
CA MET A 1 -30.18 -27.03 -22.24
C MET A 1 -28.73 -26.52 -22.37
N ALA A 2 -28.01 -26.74 -23.48
CA ALA A 2 -26.62 -26.27 -23.62
C ALA A 2 -26.43 -24.73 -23.60
N ARG A 3 -27.38 -23.96 -24.18
CA ARG A 3 -27.33 -22.48 -24.23
C ARG A 3 -27.43 -21.82 -22.85
N PHE A 4 -28.21 -22.39 -21.93
CA PHE A 4 -28.37 -21.92 -20.55
C PHE A 4 -27.11 -22.18 -19.70
N ARG A 5 -26.43 -23.31 -19.92
CA ARG A 5 -25.15 -23.62 -19.27
C ARG A 5 -24.02 -22.67 -19.71
N VAL A 6 -23.97 -22.31 -20.99
CA VAL A 6 -22.98 -21.34 -21.52
C VAL A 6 -23.24 -19.94 -20.96
N LEU A 7 -24.50 -19.50 -20.92
CA LEU A 7 -24.87 -18.20 -20.32
C LEU A 7 -24.51 -18.15 -18.83
N SER A 8 -24.79 -19.24 -18.11
CA SER A 8 -24.45 -19.38 -16.68
C SER A 8 -22.93 -19.33 -16.46
N LEU A 9 -22.14 -20.02 -17.28
CA LEU A 9 -20.67 -20.02 -17.18
C LEU A 9 -20.07 -18.63 -17.50
N SER A 10 -20.61 -17.95 -18.52
CA SER A 10 -20.17 -16.59 -18.88
C SER A 10 -20.50 -15.56 -17.81
N LEU A 11 -21.64 -15.71 -17.11
CA LEU A 11 -22.05 -14.80 -16.04
C LEU A 11 -21.22 -14.99 -14.76
N SER A 12 -20.82 -16.23 -14.45
CA SER A 12 -19.90 -16.52 -13.35
C SER A 12 -18.47 -16.02 -13.60
N LEU A 13 -18.03 -15.93 -14.86
CA LEU A 13 -16.69 -15.42 -15.20
C LEU A 13 -16.57 -13.89 -15.03
N LEU A 14 -17.68 -13.16 -15.11
CA LEU A 14 -17.72 -11.70 -14.93
C LEU A 14 -17.64 -11.26 -13.45
N PHE A 15 -17.88 -12.15 -12.49
CA PHE A 15 -17.88 -11.82 -11.05
C PHE A 15 -16.50 -11.82 -10.39
N VAL A 16 -15.43 -12.15 -11.12
CA VAL A 16 -14.07 -12.29 -10.56
C VAL A 16 -13.26 -10.99 -10.64
N VAL A 17 -13.89 -9.85 -10.94
CA VAL A 17 -13.20 -8.56 -10.85
C VAL A 17 -13.08 -8.20 -9.37
N GLN A 18 -12.07 -8.76 -8.70
CA GLN A 18 -11.65 -8.25 -7.38
C GLN A 18 -11.22 -6.80 -7.58
N SER A 19 -11.88 -5.88 -6.90
CA SER A 19 -11.48 -4.48 -6.87
C SER A 19 -10.17 -4.36 -6.10
N VAL A 20 -9.05 -4.25 -6.81
CA VAL A 20 -7.77 -3.88 -6.18
C VAL A 20 -7.82 -2.37 -5.97
N VAL A 21 -7.85 -1.93 -4.71
CA VAL A 21 -7.79 -0.50 -4.37
C VAL A 21 -6.33 -0.10 -4.29
N SER A 22 -5.85 0.60 -5.32
CA SER A 22 -4.53 1.21 -5.35
C SER A 22 -4.65 2.72 -5.10
N ILE A 23 -3.78 3.26 -4.25
CA ILE A 23 -3.72 4.69 -3.96
C ILE A 23 -2.51 5.27 -4.70
N SER A 24 -2.76 6.25 -5.57
CA SER A 24 -1.70 7.00 -6.27
C SER A 24 -1.78 8.47 -5.93
N PHE A 25 -0.66 9.07 -5.52
CA PHE A 25 -0.60 10.51 -5.20
C PHE A 25 0.77 11.11 -5.51
N TYR A 26 0.78 12.42 -5.71
CA TYR A 26 2.01 13.20 -5.84
C TYR A 26 2.52 13.65 -4.48
N LEU A 27 3.81 13.47 -4.24
CA LEU A 27 4.55 13.92 -3.08
C LEU A 27 5.49 15.07 -3.50
N PRO A 28 5.17 16.32 -3.13
CA PRO A 28 6.07 17.44 -3.33
C PRO A 28 7.40 17.27 -2.62
N VAL A 29 8.43 17.92 -3.16
CA VAL A 29 9.79 17.84 -2.65
C VAL A 29 9.89 18.55 -1.30
N ARG A 30 10.63 17.98 -0.33
CA ARG A 30 10.69 18.45 1.07
C ARG A 30 9.33 18.48 1.76
N SER A 31 8.40 17.62 1.34
CA SER A 31 7.11 17.46 1.99
C SER A 31 6.94 16.07 2.58
N ARG A 32 5.95 15.94 3.47
CA ARG A 32 5.52 14.68 4.05
C ARG A 32 4.02 14.52 3.79
N LYS A 33 3.63 13.33 3.33
CA LYS A 33 2.21 12.92 3.22
C LYS A 33 2.02 11.61 3.94
N CYS A 34 0.86 11.47 4.56
CA CYS A 34 0.54 10.32 5.38
C CYS A 34 -0.87 9.83 5.10
N LEU A 35 -1.03 8.51 5.03
CA LEU A 35 -2.31 7.83 5.04
C LEU A 35 -2.54 7.29 6.45
N ARG A 36 -3.66 7.66 7.07
CA ARG A 36 -4.04 7.23 8.42
C ARG A 36 -5.30 6.38 8.32
N GLU A 37 -5.28 5.20 8.93
CA GLU A 37 -6.40 4.26 8.91
C GLU A 37 -6.70 3.75 10.31
N GLU A 38 -7.98 3.52 10.60
CA GLU A 38 -8.46 2.85 11.81
C GLU A 38 -8.59 1.34 11.53
N ILE A 39 -7.93 0.51 12.33
CA ILE A 39 -7.94 -0.95 12.15
C ILE A 39 -8.19 -1.68 13.47
N HIS A 40 -8.86 -2.82 13.34
CA HIS A 40 -9.18 -3.69 14.48
C HIS A 40 -7.93 -4.41 14.98
N LYS A 41 -7.97 -4.91 16.22
CA LYS A 41 -6.93 -5.76 16.80
C LYS A 41 -6.72 -7.06 15.99
N ASP A 42 -5.49 -7.56 15.98
CA ASP A 42 -5.08 -8.84 15.38
C ASP A 42 -5.33 -8.94 13.86
N VAL A 43 -5.27 -7.81 13.15
CA VAL A 43 -5.41 -7.74 11.70
C VAL A 43 -4.04 -7.68 11.04
N LEU A 44 -3.77 -8.63 10.16
CA LEU A 44 -2.61 -8.58 9.27
C LEU A 44 -2.80 -7.48 8.23
N VAL A 45 -1.86 -6.56 8.16
CA VAL A 45 -1.77 -5.51 7.15
C VAL A 45 -0.57 -5.81 6.27
N THR A 46 -0.79 -5.84 4.96
CA THR A 46 0.30 -5.91 3.98
C THR A 46 0.20 -4.73 3.03
N GLY A 47 1.34 -4.28 2.53
CA GLY A 47 1.34 -3.26 1.49
C GLY A 47 2.52 -3.38 0.55
N GLU A 48 2.32 -2.93 -0.67
CA GLU A 48 3.33 -2.78 -1.71
C GLU A 48 3.36 -1.33 -2.15
N TYR A 49 4.56 -0.77 -2.29
CA TYR A 49 4.72 0.61 -2.70
C TYR A 49 5.74 0.71 -3.83
N GLU A 50 5.52 1.68 -4.70
CA GLU A 50 6.43 2.05 -5.78
C GLU A 50 6.48 3.58 -5.90
N ILE A 51 7.70 4.11 -5.86
CA ILE A 51 7.99 5.53 -5.95
C ILE A 51 8.64 5.78 -7.30
N ILE A 52 8.01 6.62 -8.11
CA ILE A 52 8.58 7.07 -9.38
C ILE A 52 9.73 8.03 -9.04
N GLU A 53 10.96 7.55 -9.25
CA GLU A 53 12.17 8.28 -8.88
C GLU A 53 12.30 9.60 -9.66
N GLN A 54 12.69 10.65 -8.93
CA GLN A 54 13.02 11.96 -9.47
C GLN A 54 14.52 12.20 -9.24
N PRO A 55 15.24 12.84 -10.17
CA PRO A 55 16.65 13.17 -9.97
C PRO A 55 16.88 13.95 -8.68
N ASN A 56 17.93 13.61 -7.93
CA ASN A 56 18.34 14.31 -6.71
C ASN A 56 17.27 14.36 -5.60
N THR A 57 16.36 13.39 -5.56
CA THR A 57 15.33 13.28 -4.52
C THR A 57 15.32 11.88 -3.94
N LYS A 58 15.21 11.79 -2.62
CA LYS A 58 15.14 10.55 -1.84
C LYS A 58 13.86 10.58 -1.02
N THR A 59 13.22 9.43 -0.84
CA THR A 59 12.00 9.36 -0.04
C THR A 59 12.18 8.38 1.09
N ASN A 60 11.84 8.79 2.30
CA ASN A 60 11.78 7.89 3.45
C ASN A 60 10.33 7.44 3.66
N LEU A 61 10.15 6.17 3.96
CA LEU A 61 8.87 5.58 4.37
C LEU A 61 8.94 5.22 5.85
N LYS A 62 7.93 5.65 6.62
CA LYS A 62 7.79 5.31 8.03
C LYS A 62 6.33 4.96 8.32
N ILE A 63 6.11 3.84 9.01
CA ILE A 63 4.80 3.40 9.48
C ILE A 63 4.81 3.38 11.00
N THR A 64 3.82 4.02 11.62
CA THR A 64 3.68 4.09 13.08
C THR A 64 2.26 3.84 13.54
N ASP A 65 2.10 3.32 14.76
CA ASP A 65 0.80 3.28 15.45
C ASP A 65 0.44 4.64 16.10
N SER A 66 -0.68 4.73 16.80
CA SER A 66 -1.10 5.97 17.49
C SER A 66 -0.22 6.34 18.68
N SER A 67 0.47 5.36 19.27
CA SER A 67 1.41 5.52 20.38
C SER A 67 2.79 5.99 19.90
N GLY A 68 3.03 5.99 18.59
CA GLY A 68 4.29 6.35 17.96
C GLY A 68 5.30 5.21 17.86
N HIS A 69 4.90 3.96 18.17
CA HIS A 69 5.75 2.80 17.91
C HIS A 69 5.96 2.64 16.41
N ILE A 70 7.21 2.29 16.05
CA ILE A 70 7.59 2.13 14.64
C ILE A 70 7.28 0.70 14.22
N LEU A 71 6.30 0.55 13.33
CA LEU A 71 5.90 -0.73 12.76
C LEU A 71 6.79 -1.10 11.56
N TYR A 72 7.20 -0.09 10.79
CA TYR A 72 8.10 -0.26 9.65
C TYR A 72 8.85 1.03 9.35
N VAL A 73 10.11 0.91 8.92
CA VAL A 73 10.90 2.04 8.42
C VAL A 73 11.75 1.61 7.24
N LYS A 74 11.79 2.46 6.22
CA LYS A 74 12.68 2.31 5.08
C LYS A 74 13.24 3.67 4.70
N GLU A 75 14.55 3.80 4.82
CA GLU A 75 15.30 4.93 4.26
C GLU A 75 15.56 4.71 2.78
N ASP A 76 15.63 5.81 2.02
CA ASP A 76 15.85 5.79 0.57
C ASP A 76 14.94 4.77 -0.15
N ALA A 77 13.65 4.80 0.20
CA ALA A 77 12.62 3.93 -0.33
C ALA A 77 12.43 4.18 -1.83
N THR A 78 12.35 3.10 -2.61
CA THR A 78 12.11 3.13 -4.07
C THR A 78 10.92 2.23 -4.41
N LYS A 79 11.07 0.92 -4.24
CA LYS A 79 10.00 -0.08 -4.35
C LYS A 79 10.17 -1.11 -3.25
N GLY A 80 9.06 -1.61 -2.70
CA GLY A 80 9.13 -2.62 -1.66
C GLY A 80 7.78 -3.08 -1.17
N LYS A 81 7.83 -4.02 -0.23
CA LYS A 81 6.65 -4.54 0.47
C LYS A 81 6.88 -4.43 1.98
N PHE A 82 5.80 -4.25 2.73
CA PHE A 82 5.78 -4.29 4.19
C PHE A 82 4.64 -5.17 4.66
N ALA A 83 4.79 -5.72 5.88
CA ALA A 83 3.76 -6.48 6.55
C ALA A 83 3.89 -6.28 8.06
N PHE A 84 2.77 -6.05 8.73
CA PHE A 84 2.70 -5.99 10.19
C PHE A 84 1.32 -6.45 10.66
N THR A 85 1.21 -6.88 11.91
CA THR A 85 -0.07 -7.23 12.53
C THR A 85 -0.38 -6.20 13.60
N THR A 86 -1.62 -5.72 13.65
CA THR A 86 -2.05 -4.78 14.69
C THR A 86 -2.18 -5.46 16.04
N GLU A 87 -1.62 -4.87 17.08
CA GLU A 87 -1.65 -5.43 18.43
C GLU A 87 -2.90 -5.02 19.21
N ASP A 88 -3.51 -3.88 18.88
CA ASP A 88 -4.70 -3.34 19.54
C ASP A 88 -5.67 -2.72 18.53
N TYR A 89 -6.88 -2.40 19.01
CA TYR A 89 -7.85 -1.60 18.24
C TYR A 89 -7.32 -0.17 18.18
N ASP A 90 -6.62 0.14 17.09
CA ASP A 90 -5.86 1.37 17.00
C ASP A 90 -5.77 1.88 15.56
N MET A 91 -5.15 3.05 15.42
CA MET A 91 -4.80 3.64 14.14
C MET A 91 -3.33 3.44 13.84
N PHE A 92 -3.01 3.24 12.56
CA PHE A 92 -1.65 3.41 12.08
C PHE A 92 -1.60 4.51 11.02
N GLU A 93 -0.39 5.02 10.79
CA GLU A 93 -0.10 6.03 9.80
C GLU A 93 1.06 5.58 8.91
N VAL A 94 0.85 5.54 7.59
CA VAL A 94 1.86 5.28 6.56
C VAL A 94 2.32 6.60 5.98
N CYS A 95 3.53 7.03 6.30
CA CYS A 95 4.07 8.32 5.89
C CYS A 95 5.22 8.19 4.90
N PHE A 96 5.14 8.98 3.82
CA PHE A 96 6.23 9.21 2.89
C PHE A 96 6.76 10.63 3.07
N GLU A 97 8.07 10.76 3.26
CA GLU A 97 8.77 12.02 3.45
C GLU A 97 9.85 12.19 2.37
N SER A 98 9.71 13.22 1.54
CA SER A 98 10.67 13.55 0.48
C SER A 98 11.81 14.41 1.02
N LYS A 99 13.04 14.02 0.73
CA LYS A 99 14.29 14.73 1.04
C LYS A 99 15.01 15.05 -0.25
N SER A 100 15.44 16.30 -0.40
CA SER A 100 16.25 16.75 -1.53
C SER A 100 17.31 17.74 -1.06
N PRO A 101 18.54 17.70 -1.62
CA PRO A 101 19.59 18.66 -1.31
C PRO A 101 19.12 20.10 -1.52
N MET A 102 19.66 21.05 -0.75
CA MET A 102 19.43 22.46 -1.02
C MET A 102 20.10 22.84 -2.35
N GLY A 103 19.28 23.11 -3.36
CA GLY A 103 19.70 23.59 -4.68
C GLY A 103 18.64 24.51 -5.27
N THR A 104 19.06 25.42 -6.15
CA THR A 104 18.25 26.52 -6.71
C THR A 104 17.33 26.11 -7.87
N GLY A 105 17.20 24.80 -8.14
CA GLY A 105 16.39 24.26 -9.24
C GLY A 105 14.95 23.96 -8.83
N ARG A 106 14.03 24.02 -9.80
CA ARG A 106 12.70 23.40 -9.66
C ARG A 106 12.88 21.89 -9.69
N VAL A 107 12.61 21.23 -8.57
CA VAL A 107 12.61 19.76 -8.47
C VAL A 107 11.15 19.30 -8.67
N PRO A 108 10.85 18.33 -9.54
CA PRO A 108 9.47 17.94 -9.81
C PRO A 108 8.94 17.00 -8.70
N ASP A 109 7.62 16.97 -8.54
CA ASP A 109 6.95 16.13 -7.55
C ASP A 109 7.15 14.64 -7.88
N GLN A 110 7.36 13.82 -6.85
CA GLN A 110 7.44 12.36 -7.00
C GLN A 110 6.04 11.78 -7.03
N GLN A 111 5.78 10.79 -7.87
CA GLN A 111 4.53 10.03 -7.82
C GLN A 111 4.74 8.76 -6.98
N ILE A 112 3.81 8.47 -6.09
CA ILE A 112 3.84 7.31 -5.20
C ILE A 112 2.59 6.49 -5.48
N ASN A 113 2.79 5.20 -5.74
CA ASN A 113 1.76 4.19 -5.78
C ASN A 113 1.86 3.34 -4.50
N LEU A 114 0.73 3.12 -3.84
CA LEU A 114 0.60 2.36 -2.61
C LEU A 114 -0.61 1.44 -2.73
N ASP A 115 -0.36 0.15 -2.66
CA ASP A 115 -1.37 -0.90 -2.58
C ASP A 115 -1.35 -1.46 -1.17
N MET A 116 -2.51 -1.49 -0.50
CA MET A 116 -2.64 -2.00 0.86
C MET A 116 -3.77 -3.00 0.96
N LYS A 117 -3.57 -4.04 1.77
CA LYS A 117 -4.51 -5.13 2.00
C LYS A 117 -4.64 -5.42 3.48
N HIS A 118 -5.85 -5.78 3.90
CA HIS A 118 -6.19 -6.02 5.30
C HIS A 118 -6.77 -7.42 5.52
N GLY A 119 -6.36 -8.08 6.60
CA GLY A 119 -6.95 -9.33 7.08
C GLY A 119 -6.96 -10.43 6.04
N VAL A 120 -8.15 -10.89 5.65
CA VAL A 120 -8.30 -11.95 4.64
C VAL A 120 -7.75 -11.55 3.27
N GLU A 121 -7.81 -10.26 2.92
CA GLU A 121 -7.24 -9.76 1.67
C GLU A 121 -5.70 -9.84 1.69
N ALA A 122 -5.10 -9.62 2.86
CA ALA A 122 -3.66 -9.70 3.08
C ALA A 122 -3.12 -11.13 3.09
N LYS A 123 -3.98 -12.13 3.28
CA LYS A 123 -3.59 -13.54 3.23
C LYS A 123 -3.45 -13.98 1.78
N ASN A 124 -2.28 -14.50 1.43
CA ASN A 124 -2.09 -15.14 0.14
C ASN A 124 -2.87 -16.47 0.13
N TYR A 125 -3.97 -16.53 -0.62
CA TYR A 125 -4.80 -17.75 -0.72
C TYR A 125 -4.17 -18.88 -1.54
N GLU A 126 -2.95 -18.70 -2.08
CA GLU A 126 -2.29 -19.73 -2.88
C GLU A 126 -1.90 -21.00 -2.10
N GLU A 127 -1.97 -21.01 -0.76
CA GLU A 127 -1.74 -22.21 0.06
C GLU A 127 -3.03 -22.94 0.51
N VAL A 128 -4.23 -22.43 0.21
CA VAL A 128 -5.49 -23.01 0.73
C VAL A 128 -6.18 -23.98 -0.27
N CYS A 129 -5.60 -24.17 -1.45
CA CYS A 129 -6.10 -25.14 -2.43
C CYS A 129 -5.02 -26.18 -2.77
N LEU A 130 -4.66 -27.05 -1.81
CA LEU A 130 -4.22 -28.44 -2.02
C LEU A 130 -3.88 -29.07 -0.65
N HIS A 131 -4.90 -29.42 0.11
CA HIS A 131 -4.80 -30.51 1.10
C HIS A 131 -6.09 -31.31 1.16
#